data_AF-A0A6G3BWT7-F1
#
_entry.id   AF-A0A6G3BWT7-F1
#
_cell.length_a   1.000
_cell.length_b   1.000
_cell.length_c   1.000
_cell.angle_alpha   90.00
_cell.angle_beta   90.00
_cell.angle_gamma   90.00
#
_symmetry.space_group_name_H-M   'P 1'
#
loop_
_entity.id
_entity.type
_entity.pdbx_description
1 polymer ?
#
loop_
_entity_poly.entity_id
_entity_poly.type
_entity_poly.pdbx_seq_one_letter_code
_entity_poly.pdbx_strand_id
1 'polypeptide(L)'
;MVRDSYAPVPGRTPEETLHAFISRATADPGVVGLVLSGSRVHAGMPTVHSDYDLHVVVRDEGVRNKYLRWELERQPLGDPRWDADRLLPALWRILADGDPPTRRALFAGVEEAARRAGHDEVLDAWGTDLGLLRPR
;
A
#
# COMPACT_ATOMS: atom_id res chain seq x y z
N MET A 1 3.19 1.48 -5.16
CA MET A 1 2.89 2.09 -6.48
C MET A 1 1.50 2.69 -6.39
N VAL A 2 1.43 4.00 -6.17
CA VAL A 2 0.16 4.73 -6.29
C VAL A 2 -0.31 4.48 -7.72
N ARG A 3 -1.49 3.88 -7.89
CA ARG A 3 -2.04 3.65 -9.22
C ARG A 3 -2.16 5.00 -9.92
N ASP A 4 -1.54 5.16 -11.08
CA ASP A 4 -1.65 6.33 -11.98
C ASP A 4 -3.10 6.71 -12.32
N SER A 5 -4.06 5.85 -11.97
CA SER A 5 -5.50 5.99 -12.17
C SER A 5 -6.13 7.25 -11.54
N TYR A 6 -5.45 7.96 -10.63
CA TYR A 6 -5.98 9.16 -9.98
C TYR A 6 -5.27 10.46 -10.35
N ALA A 7 -4.35 10.48 -11.32
CA ALA A 7 -3.81 11.76 -11.78
C ALA A 7 -4.97 12.66 -12.30
N PRO A 8 -5.14 13.89 -11.81
CA PRO A 8 -6.13 14.81 -12.35
C PRO A 8 -5.80 15.14 -13.81
N VAL A 9 -6.80 15.10 -14.68
CA VAL A 9 -6.66 15.67 -16.03
C VAL A 9 -6.81 17.18 -15.88
N PRO A 10 -5.80 17.99 -16.21
CA PRO A 10 -5.88 19.43 -16.03
C PRO A 10 -6.99 20.06 -16.88
N GLY A 11 -7.83 20.88 -16.26
CA GLY A 11 -8.73 21.83 -16.92
C GLY A 11 -8.00 23.13 -17.29
N ARG A 12 -8.72 24.12 -17.82
CA ARG A 12 -8.10 25.41 -18.20
C ARG A 12 -7.83 26.29 -16.98
N THR A 13 -8.49 26.02 -15.86
CA THR A 13 -8.22 26.66 -14.56
C THR A 13 -8.06 25.61 -13.45
N PRO A 14 -7.45 25.99 -12.30
CA PRO A 14 -7.40 25.13 -11.12
C PRO A 14 -8.79 24.70 -10.63
N GLU A 15 -9.79 25.58 -10.71
CA GLU A 15 -11.17 25.30 -10.32
C GLU A 15 -11.85 24.31 -11.27
N GLU A 16 -11.66 24.47 -12.59
CA GLU A 16 -12.14 23.48 -13.57
C GLU A 16 -11.50 22.11 -13.33
N THR A 17 -10.20 22.08 -13.03
CA THR A 17 -9.45 20.85 -12.69
C THR A 17 -10.02 20.20 -11.43
N LEU A 18 -10.23 20.99 -10.37
CA LEU A 18 -10.77 20.52 -9.10
C LEU A 18 -12.17 19.94 -9.28
N HIS A 19 -13.06 20.65 -9.97
CA HIS A 19 -14.43 20.20 -10.21
C HIS A 19 -14.48 18.89 -11.01
N ALA A 20 -13.69 18.78 -12.07
CA ALA A 20 -13.58 17.56 -12.87
C ALA A 20 -13.06 16.39 -12.03
N PHE A 21 -12.05 16.64 -11.18
CA PHE A 21 -11.50 15.64 -10.28
C PHE A 21 -12.53 15.17 -9.24
N ILE A 22 -13.20 16.09 -8.55
CA ILE A 22 -14.24 15.78 -7.56
C ILE A 22 -15.33 14.94 -8.23
N SER A 23 -15.85 15.37 -9.39
CA SER A 23 -16.93 14.67 -10.10
C SER A 23 -16.56 13.21 -10.40
N ARG A 24 -15.33 12.98 -10.89
CA ARG A 24 -14.82 11.64 -11.18
C ARG A 24 -14.64 10.82 -9.91
N ALA A 25 -14.03 11.39 -8.88
CA ALA A 25 -13.75 10.69 -7.64
C ALA A 25 -15.04 10.32 -6.90
N THR A 26 -16.05 11.19 -6.86
CA THR A 26 -17.34 10.89 -6.23
C THR A 26 -18.18 9.87 -6.99
N ALA A 27 -17.89 9.65 -8.28
CA ALA A 27 -18.53 8.62 -9.09
C ALA A 27 -17.86 7.23 -8.94
N ASP A 28 -16.65 7.16 -8.38
CA ASP A 28 -15.93 5.91 -8.14
C ASP A 28 -16.44 5.24 -6.85
N PRO A 29 -17.08 4.06 -6.90
CA PRO A 29 -17.57 3.37 -5.71
C PRO A 29 -16.44 2.93 -4.75
N GLY A 30 -15.19 2.89 -5.24
CA GLY A 30 -14.00 2.67 -4.43
C GLY A 30 -13.59 3.88 -3.59
N VAL A 31 -14.12 5.07 -3.86
CA VAL A 31 -13.85 6.27 -3.05
C VAL A 31 -14.89 6.38 -1.93
N VAL A 32 -14.41 6.44 -0.70
CA VAL A 32 -15.23 6.64 0.50
C VAL A 32 -15.50 8.12 0.75
N GLY A 33 -14.52 8.97 0.45
CA GLY A 33 -14.62 10.39 0.70
C GLY A 33 -13.42 11.19 0.22
N LEU A 34 -13.58 12.51 0.25
CA LEU A 34 -12.57 13.50 -0.10
C LEU A 34 -12.38 14.46 1.08
N VAL A 35 -11.13 14.79 1.40
CA VAL A 35 -10.80 15.77 2.44
C VAL A 35 -9.95 16.87 1.82
N LEU A 36 -10.45 18.11 1.87
CA LEU A 36 -9.68 19.29 1.50
C LEU A 36 -8.68 19.61 2.62
N SER A 37 -7.45 19.95 2.25
CA SER A 37 -6.42 20.40 3.19
C SER A 37 -5.68 21.63 2.64
N GLY A 38 -4.54 21.97 3.25
CA GLY A 38 -3.66 23.04 2.77
C GLY A 38 -4.18 24.45 3.01
N SER A 39 -3.64 25.42 2.25
CA SER A 39 -3.95 26.84 2.46
C SER A 39 -5.43 27.18 2.28
N ARG A 40 -6.14 26.43 1.42
CA ARG A 40 -7.55 26.66 1.06
C ARG A 40 -8.54 26.38 2.18
N VAL A 41 -8.17 25.65 3.23
CA VAL A 41 -9.06 25.42 4.39
C VAL A 41 -8.93 26.49 5.48
N HIS A 42 -7.91 27.33 5.42
CA HIS A 42 -7.62 28.32 6.46
C HIS A 42 -7.99 29.73 5.96
N ALA A 43 -8.93 30.39 6.64
CA ALA A 43 -9.35 31.73 6.27
C ALA A 43 -8.15 32.71 6.25
N GLY A 44 -8.03 33.48 5.17
CA GLY A 44 -6.96 34.48 5.00
C GLY A 44 -5.60 33.95 4.54
N MET A 45 -5.43 32.63 4.39
CA MET A 45 -4.18 32.01 3.93
C MET A 45 -4.06 31.77 2.41
N PRO A 46 -5.14 31.65 1.61
CA PRO A 46 -5.02 31.47 0.17
C PRO A 46 -4.38 32.66 -0.54
N THR A 47 -3.51 32.38 -1.51
CA THR A 47 -2.89 33.36 -2.42
C THR A 47 -3.25 33.05 -3.88
N VAL A 48 -2.84 33.93 -4.80
CA VAL A 48 -2.97 33.69 -6.24
C VAL A 48 -2.15 32.50 -6.74
N HIS A 49 -1.17 32.03 -5.95
CA HIS A 49 -0.35 30.86 -6.26
C HIS A 49 -0.79 29.60 -5.48
N SER A 50 -1.83 29.70 -4.65
CA SER A 50 -2.34 28.56 -3.89
C SER A 50 -3.02 27.56 -4.81
N ASP A 51 -2.58 26.31 -4.75
CA ASP A 51 -3.20 25.14 -5.32
C ASP A 51 -4.34 24.60 -4.44
N TYR A 52 -4.80 23.38 -4.75
CA TYR A 52 -5.80 22.63 -4.00
C TYR A 52 -5.20 21.31 -3.52
N ASP A 53 -5.09 21.14 -2.22
CA ASP A 53 -4.66 19.89 -1.61
C ASP A 53 -5.89 19.03 -1.26
N LEU A 54 -5.97 17.83 -1.86
CA LEU A 54 -7.03 16.86 -1.60
C LEU A 54 -6.45 15.52 -1.15
N HIS A 55 -6.97 14.97 -0.05
CA HIS A 55 -6.80 13.58 0.32
C HIS A 55 -7.99 12.77 -0.18
N VAL A 56 -7.73 11.75 -0.99
CA VAL A 56 -8.75 10.78 -1.43
C VAL A 56 -8.73 9.59 -0.48
N VAL A 57 -9.85 9.36 0.21
CA VAL A 57 -10.03 8.19 1.05
C VAL A 57 -10.67 7.10 0.21
N VAL A 58 -9.94 6.03 -0.04
CA VAL A 58 -10.40 4.87 -0.82
C VAL A 58 -10.70 3.69 0.10
N ARG A 59 -11.64 2.84 -0.32
CA ARG A 59 -11.83 1.49 0.25
C ARG A 59 -10.65 0.64 -0.20
N ASP A 60 -9.53 0.73 0.52
CA ASP A 60 -8.43 -0.21 0.40
C ASP A 60 -8.36 -1.05 1.67
N GLU A 61 -8.41 -2.38 1.52
CA GLU A 61 -8.19 -3.33 2.62
C GLU A 61 -6.69 -3.59 2.84
N GLY A 62 -5.80 -3.03 2.01
CA GLY A 62 -4.35 -3.21 2.10
C GLY A 62 -3.60 -1.89 2.21
N VAL A 63 -3.45 -1.37 3.43
CA VAL A 63 -2.40 -0.37 3.70
C VAL A 63 -1.05 -1.04 3.44
N ARG A 64 -0.45 -0.67 2.32
CA ARG A 64 0.86 -1.16 1.90
C ARG A 64 1.85 -0.02 2.03
N ASN A 65 3.05 -0.32 2.52
CA ASN A 65 4.15 0.64 2.48
C ASN A 65 4.39 1.03 1.02
N LYS A 66 4.09 2.30 0.67
CA LYS A 66 4.22 2.81 -0.70
C LYS A 66 5.68 2.81 -1.20
N TYR A 67 6.63 2.74 -0.28
CA TYR A 67 8.07 2.70 -0.55
C TYR A 67 8.65 1.29 -0.51
N LEU A 68 7.85 0.23 -0.30
CA LEU A 68 8.39 -1.13 -0.10
C LEU A 68 9.36 -1.58 -1.21
N ARG A 69 9.02 -1.33 -2.49
CA ARG A 69 9.94 -1.63 -3.61
C ARG A 69 11.26 -0.87 -3.48
N TRP A 70 11.17 0.44 -3.26
CA TRP A 70 12.32 1.33 -3.13
C TRP A 70 13.21 0.94 -1.94
N GLU A 71 12.61 0.52 -0.83
CA GLU A 71 13.33 0.05 0.36
C GLU A 71 14.07 -1.25 0.07
N LEU A 72 13.41 -2.24 -0.54
CA LEU A 72 14.04 -3.53 -0.88
C LEU A 72 15.19 -3.37 -1.89
N GLU A 73 15.06 -2.45 -2.85
CA GLU A 73 16.10 -2.18 -3.84
C GLU A 73 17.33 -1.47 -3.24
N ARG A 74 17.17 -0.75 -2.12
CA ARG A 74 18.24 0.04 -1.49
C ARG A 74 18.81 -0.57 -0.22
N GLN A 75 17.99 -1.33 0.49
CA GLN A 75 18.28 -2.02 1.73
C GLN A 75 17.77 -3.46 1.62
N PRO A 76 18.45 -4.28 0.79
CA PRO A 76 18.03 -5.66 0.57
C PRO A 76 18.11 -6.47 1.88
N LEU A 77 17.19 -7.41 2.05
CA LEU A 77 17.10 -8.29 3.23
C LEU A 77 18.15 -9.43 3.21
N GLY A 78 19.17 -9.34 2.35
CA GLY A 78 20.30 -10.25 2.27
C GLY A 78 20.08 -11.49 1.40
N ASP A 79 19.06 -12.30 1.70
CA ASP A 79 18.77 -13.52 0.92
C ASP A 79 18.04 -13.16 -0.40
N PRO A 80 18.51 -13.61 -1.58
CA PRO A 80 17.89 -13.30 -2.87
C PRO A 80 16.40 -13.67 -2.99
N ARG A 81 15.90 -14.59 -2.16
CA ARG A 81 14.46 -14.90 -2.11
C ARG A 81 13.60 -13.71 -1.66
N TRP A 82 14.21 -12.74 -0.99
CA TRP A 82 13.57 -11.53 -0.49
C TRP A 82 13.73 -10.32 -1.41
N ASP A 83 14.40 -10.47 -2.55
CA ASP A 83 14.57 -9.40 -3.53
C ASP A 83 13.22 -8.86 -4.00
N ALA A 84 13.17 -7.56 -4.32
CA ALA A 84 11.94 -6.87 -4.73
C ALA A 84 11.21 -7.58 -5.89
N ASP A 85 11.96 -8.09 -6.86
CA ASP A 85 11.39 -8.76 -8.04
C ASP A 85 10.85 -10.17 -7.77
N ARG A 86 11.17 -10.75 -6.61
CA ARG A 86 10.63 -12.05 -6.17
C ARG A 86 9.55 -11.89 -5.11
N LEU A 87 9.78 -11.03 -4.12
CA LEU A 87 8.88 -10.85 -2.98
C LEU A 87 7.60 -10.10 -3.36
N LEU A 88 7.70 -9.02 -4.15
CA LEU A 88 6.52 -8.20 -4.47
C LEU A 88 5.46 -8.98 -5.28
N PRO A 89 5.80 -9.75 -6.32
CA PRO A 89 4.80 -10.58 -7.01
C PRO A 89 4.10 -11.59 -6.10
N ALA A 90 4.81 -12.19 -5.14
CA ALA A 90 4.21 -13.10 -4.17
C ALA A 90 3.22 -12.39 -3.24
N LEU A 91 3.60 -11.23 -2.70
CA LEU A 91 2.74 -10.40 -1.87
C LEU A 91 1.49 -9.92 -2.63
N TRP A 92 1.64 -9.54 -3.90
CA TRP A 92 0.52 -9.13 -4.75
C TRP A 92 -0.50 -10.23 -5.00
N ARG A 93 -0.06 -11.49 -5.17
CA ARG A 93 -0.99 -12.62 -5.27
C ARG A 93 -1.74 -12.85 -3.96
N ILE A 94 -1.01 -12.89 -2.84
CA ILE A 94 -1.63 -13.07 -1.51
C ILE A 94 -2.67 -11.97 -1.23
N LEU A 95 -2.38 -10.73 -1.59
CA LEU A 95 -3.29 -9.61 -1.34
C LEU A 95 -4.46 -9.53 -2.33
N ALA A 96 -4.35 -10.12 -3.51
CA ALA A 96 -5.42 -10.08 -4.51
C ALA A 96 -6.59 -11.00 -4.13
N ASP A 97 -6.30 -12.21 -3.68
CA ASP A 97 -7.32 -13.25 -3.43
C ASP A 97 -6.99 -14.19 -2.26
N GLY A 98 -5.90 -13.93 -1.55
CA GLY A 98 -5.46 -14.75 -0.43
C GLY A 98 -4.61 -15.96 -0.79
N ASP A 99 -4.24 -16.19 -2.05
CA ASP A 99 -3.47 -17.34 -2.60
C ASP A 99 -2.78 -18.23 -1.54
N PRO A 100 -3.46 -19.29 -1.03
CA PRO A 100 -2.97 -20.06 0.11
C PRO A 100 -1.64 -20.78 -0.13
N PRO A 101 -1.39 -21.43 -1.29
CA PRO A 101 -0.06 -21.99 -1.60
C PRO A 101 1.07 -20.96 -1.46
N THR A 102 0.89 -19.76 -1.98
CA THR A 102 1.91 -18.71 -1.92
C THR A 102 2.09 -18.15 -0.53
N ARG A 103 0.98 -17.98 0.21
CA ARG A 103 1.04 -17.58 1.62
C ARG A 103 1.86 -18.55 2.45
N ARG A 104 1.65 -19.87 2.26
CA ARG A 104 2.39 -20.91 2.98
C ARG A 104 3.86 -20.97 2.57
N ALA A 105 4.16 -20.85 1.28
CA ALA A 105 5.53 -20.81 0.79
C ALA A 105 6.29 -19.59 1.34
N LEU A 106 5.65 -18.41 1.35
CA LEU A 106 6.22 -17.20 1.93
C LEU A 106 6.46 -17.36 3.43
N PHE A 107 5.48 -17.88 4.16
CA PHE A 107 5.61 -18.14 5.60
C PHE A 107 6.72 -19.15 5.91
N ALA A 108 6.86 -20.23 5.14
CA ALA A 108 7.94 -21.20 5.32
C ALA A 108 9.33 -20.53 5.23
N GLY A 109 9.51 -19.61 4.28
CA GLY A 109 10.74 -18.82 4.20
C GLY A 109 10.95 -17.90 5.41
N VAL A 110 9.90 -17.24 5.89
CA VAL A 110 9.96 -16.38 7.09
C VAL A 110 10.29 -17.20 8.33
N GLU A 111 9.64 -18.35 8.52
CA GLU A 111 9.88 -19.27 9.62
C GLU A 111 11.34 -19.74 9.60
N GLU A 112 11.86 -20.18 8.44
CA GLU A 112 13.26 -20.57 8.30
C GLU A 112 14.23 -19.42 8.65
N ALA A 113 13.96 -18.19 8.21
CA ALA A 113 14.80 -17.03 8.51
C ALA A 113 14.78 -16.70 10.01
N ALA A 114 13.61 -16.71 10.62
CA ALA A 114 13.42 -16.39 12.03
C ALA A 114 14.10 -17.44 12.93
N ARG A 115 13.96 -18.73 12.63
CA ARG A 115 14.67 -19.79 13.36
C ARG A 115 16.18 -19.69 13.20
N ARG A 116 16.68 -19.40 12.00
CA ARG A 116 18.12 -19.16 11.77
C ARG A 116 18.65 -17.98 12.58
N ALA A 117 17.81 -16.98 12.84
CA ALA A 117 18.13 -15.82 13.67
C ALA A 117 17.93 -16.07 15.19
N GLY A 118 17.52 -17.27 15.61
CA GLY A 118 17.30 -17.61 17.01
C GLY A 118 15.98 -17.08 17.59
N HIS A 119 14.97 -16.85 16.75
CA HIS A 119 13.64 -16.39 17.17
C HIS A 119 12.63 -17.54 17.40
N ASP A 120 13.11 -18.75 17.69
CA ASP A 120 12.30 -19.95 17.88
C ASP A 120 11.24 -19.77 18.96
N GLU A 121 11.62 -19.26 20.14
CA GLU A 121 10.68 -19.06 21.26
C GLU A 121 9.55 -18.10 20.89
N VAL A 122 9.84 -17.07 20.09
CA VAL A 122 8.84 -16.10 19.62
C VAL A 122 7.85 -16.76 18.66
N LEU A 123 8.36 -17.56 17.71
CA LEU A 123 7.50 -18.32 16.80
C LEU A 123 6.64 -19.33 17.55
N ASP A 124 7.25 -20.11 18.44
CA ASP A 124 6.55 -21.19 19.13
C ASP A 124 5.50 -20.66 20.12
N ALA A 125 5.70 -19.45 20.67
CA ALA A 125 4.72 -18.74 21.49
C ALA A 125 3.42 -18.38 20.76
N TRP A 126 3.39 -18.38 19.42
CA TRP A 126 2.17 -18.11 18.64
C TRP A 126 1.22 -19.32 18.59
N GLY A 127 1.65 -20.48 19.11
CA GLY A 127 0.78 -21.63 19.34
C GLY A 127 0.44 -22.43 18.08
N THR A 128 -0.61 -23.27 18.20
CA THR A 128 -0.96 -24.28 17.18
C THR A 128 -1.49 -23.70 15.87
N ASP A 129 -1.95 -22.44 15.88
CA ASP A 129 -2.52 -21.77 14.72
C ASP A 129 -1.47 -21.55 13.61
N LEU A 130 -0.18 -21.53 13.95
CA LEU A 130 0.90 -21.55 12.97
C LEU A 130 0.84 -22.76 12.02
N GLY A 131 0.22 -23.86 12.45
CA GLY A 131 -0.02 -25.02 11.59
C GLY A 131 -0.87 -24.70 10.35
N LEU A 132 -1.67 -23.63 10.38
CA LEU A 132 -2.45 -23.18 9.22
C LEU A 132 -1.58 -22.53 8.13
N LEU A 133 -0.45 -21.94 8.53
CA LEU A 133 0.50 -21.23 7.67
C LEU A 133 1.65 -22.11 7.19
N ARG A 134 1.90 -23.25 7.82
CA ARG A 134 2.92 -24.20 7.38
C ARG A 134 2.47 -24.96 6.12
N PRO A 135 3.40 -25.33 5.22
CA PRO A 135 3.12 -26.27 4.13
C PRO A 135 2.49 -27.55 4.68
N ARG A 136 1.54 -28.13 3.93
CA ARG A 136 0.94 -29.43 4.25
C ARG A 136 1.65 -30.54 3.49
#